data_AF-A0A6I8NV27-F1
#
_entry.id   AF-A0A6I8NV27-F1
#
_cell.length_a   1.000
_cell.length_b   1.000
_cell.length_c   1.000
_cell.angle_alpha   90.00
_cell.angle_beta   90.00
_cell.angle_gamma   90.00
#
_symmetry.space_group_name_H-M   'P 1'
#
loop_
_entity.id
_entity.type
_entity.pdbx_description
1 polymer ?
#
loop_
_entity_poly.entity_id
_entity_poly.type
_entity_poly.pdbx_seq_one_letter_code
_entity_poly.pdbx_strand_id
1 'polypeptide(L)' 'MVVDRLFLWTFIIFTSVGTLTIFLDASYHLPPSDPFP' A
#
# COMPACT_ATOMS: atom_id res chain seq x y z
N MET A 1 15.51 -19.83 15.15
CA MET A 1 16.04 -19.03 14.02
C MET A 1 15.12 -18.99 12.80
N VAL A 2 14.15 -19.91 12.65
CA VAL A 2 13.20 -19.91 11.52
C VAL A 2 12.04 -18.92 11.70
N VAL A 3 11.49 -18.83 12.91
CA VAL A 3 10.40 -17.89 13.26
C VAL A 3 10.79 -16.43 12.96
N ASP A 4 12.03 -16.07 13.28
CA ASP A 4 12.55 -14.72 13.03
C ASP A 4 12.52 -14.34 11.54
N ARG A 5 12.93 -15.28 10.67
CA ARG A 5 12.87 -15.11 9.22
C ARG A 5 11.44 -15.06 8.69
N LEU A 6 10.53 -15.89 9.23
CA LEU A 6 9.12 -15.86 8.85
C LEU A 6 8.45 -14.55 9.26
N PHE A 7 8.77 -14.04 10.45
CA PHE A 7 8.31 -12.75 10.93
C PHE A 7 8.82 -11.62 10.03
N LEU A 8 10.12 -11.62 9.70
CA LEU A 8 10.71 -10.63 8.80
C LEU A 8 10.05 -10.65 7.43
N TRP A 9 9.86 -11.82 6.81
CA TRP A 9 9.20 -11.92 5.50
C TRP A 9 7.75 -11.44 5.54
N THR A 10 7.01 -11.81 6.58
CA THR A 10 5.63 -11.37 6.78
C THR A 10 5.58 -9.86 6.97
N PHE A 11 6.45 -9.31 7.81
CA PHE A 11 6.56 -7.87 8.05
C PHE A 11 6.87 -7.11 6.76
N ILE A 12 7.87 -7.55 5.99
CA ILE A 12 8.20 -6.92 4.71
C ILE A 12 6.99 -6.93 3.77
N ILE A 13 6.34 -8.07 3.60
CA ILE A 13 5.16 -8.18 2.70
C ILE A 13 4.06 -7.24 3.17
N PHE A 14 3.66 -7.29 4.45
CA PHE A 14 2.57 -6.44 4.95
C PHE A 14 2.90 -4.95 4.87
N THR A 15 4.13 -4.58 5.24
CA THR A 15 4.54 -3.17 5.26
C THR A 15 4.70 -2.63 3.84
N SER A 16 5.25 -3.42 2.92
CA SER A 16 5.34 -3.06 1.50
C SER A 16 3.99 -2.98 0.83
N VAL A 17 3.11 -3.97 1.02
CA VAL A 17 1.74 -3.95 0.47
C VAL A 17 0.98 -2.75 1.03
N GLY A 18 1.00 -2.52 2.35
CA GLY A 18 0.34 -1.39 2.98
C GLY A 18 0.83 -0.05 2.44
N THR A 19 2.15 0.13 2.33
CA THR A 19 2.74 1.33 1.75
C THR A 19 2.29 1.50 0.30
N LEU A 20 2.41 0.48 -0.54
CA LEU A 20 2.01 0.53 -1.93
C LEU A 20 0.52 0.87 -2.09
N THR A 21 -0.36 0.28 -1.29
CA THR A 21 -1.79 0.58 -1.34
C THR A 21 -2.11 2.03 -1.02
N ILE A 22 -1.44 2.64 -0.03
CA ILE A 22 -1.62 4.05 0.32
C ILE A 22 -1.16 4.95 -0.84
N PHE A 23 0.00 4.64 -1.43
CA PHE A 23 0.51 5.41 -2.55
C PHE A 23 -0.35 5.25 -3.81
N LEU A 24 -0.90 4.05 -4.07
CA LEU A 24 -1.84 3.82 -5.17
C LEU A 24 -3.12 4.63 -4.97
N ASP A 25 -3.71 4.58 -3.78
CA ASP A 25 -4.91 5.35 -3.45
C ASP A 25 -4.71 6.86 -3.71
N ALA A 26 -3.60 7.41 -3.22
CA ALA A 26 -3.23 8.79 -3.48
C ALA A 26 -2.99 9.08 -4.98
N SER A 27 -2.39 8.14 -5.71
CA SER A 27 -2.13 8.29 -7.15
C SER A 27 -3.41 8.29 -7.99
N TYR A 28 -4.45 7.59 -7.54
CA TYR A 28 -5.75 7.54 -8.21
C TYR A 28 -6.71 8.62 -7.71
N HIS A 29 -6.27 9.49 -6.81
CA HIS A 29 -7.01 10.67 -6.35
C HIS A 29 -7.02 11.76 -7.44
N LEU A 30 -7.50 11.40 -8.62
CA LEU A 30 -7.62 12.29 -9.76
C LEU A 30 -8.76 13.27 -9.53
N PRO A 31 -8.62 14.52 -10.00
CA PRO A 31 -9.72 15.45 -9.99
C PRO A 31 -10.89 14.85 -10.78
N PRO A 32 -12.14 15.10 -10.33
CA PRO A 32 -13.31 14.66 -11.08
C PRO A 32 -13.27 15.23 -12.50
N SER A 33 -13.73 14.45 -13.48
CA SER A 33 -13.73 14.85 -14.89
C SER A 33 -14.55 16.11 -15.14
N ASP A 34 -15.60 16.29 -14.34
CA ASP A 34 -16.49 17.44 -14.40
C ASP A 34 -16.47 18.18 -13.05
N PRO A 35 -16.15 19.48 -13.04
CA PRO A 35 -15.96 20.25 -11.82
C PRO A 35 -17.27 20.53 -11.07
N PHE A 36 -18.43 20.38 -11.72
CA PHE A 36 -19.77 20.52 -11.16
C PHE A 36 -20.72 19.54 -11.86
N PRO A 37 -21.81 19.08 -11.21
CA PRO A 37 -22.86 18.31 -11.85
C PRO A 37 -23.59 19.07 -12.96
#